data_AF-A0A2D5BM44-F1
#
_entry.id   AF-A0A2D5BM44-F1
#
_cell.length_a   1.000
_cell.length_b   1.000
_cell.length_c   1.000
_cell.angle_alpha   90.00
_cell.angle_beta   90.00
_cell.angle_gamma   90.00
#
_symmetry.space_group_name_H-M   'P 1'
#
loop_
_entity.id
_entity.type
_entity.pdbx_description
1 polymer ?
#
loop_
_entity_poly.entity_id
_entity_poly.type
_entity_poly.pdbx_seq_one_letter_code
_entity_poly.pdbx_strand_id
1 'polypeptide(L)'
;ARLQNIRLDIDPDPRLDPIRELIEHVEADLAAVTTARQAKITADQTNDHKAGFAARQAAFRLLRKSYDPDQAKALLAGVSADLRTETWKSLIAEDIALVEALDRLRDGFIARIAAEPINKDRIQLLSSTGTRDIPWTLVKVDATSFDAKLGRNTRKFEFKSFTPGDLNRRLFSLRPAPAGTAELDEAILLLLTGDAIGALRRIAAATGTTPAIAARIHREAAALDTAAAIRQLEKTAEGNAMDYLRLLPLLDRFIKECRDTIAFVLNSDGTTSIF
;
A
#
# COMPACT_ATOMS: atom_id res chain seq x y z
N ALA A 1 -18.92 -27.40 26.87
CA ALA A 1 -20.08 -26.95 27.68
C ALA A 1 -21.12 -28.06 27.87
N ARG A 2 -21.98 -28.40 26.88
CA ARG A 2 -23.00 -29.47 27.05
C ARG A 2 -22.43 -30.88 27.29
N LEU A 3 -21.32 -31.26 26.65
CA LEU A 3 -20.66 -32.57 26.86
C LEU A 3 -19.94 -32.67 28.22
N GLN A 4 -19.37 -31.58 28.71
CA GLN A 4 -18.73 -31.54 30.04
C GLN A 4 -19.73 -31.73 31.18
N ASN A 5 -20.98 -31.26 31.01
CA ASN A 5 -22.03 -31.47 32.01
C ASN A 5 -22.50 -32.94 32.07
N ILE A 6 -22.38 -33.71 31.00
CA ILE A 6 -22.72 -35.14 30.99
C ILE A 6 -21.66 -35.97 31.75
N ARG A 7 -20.40 -35.52 31.73
CA ARG A 7 -19.26 -36.22 32.33
C ARG A 7 -19.24 -36.17 33.87
N LEU A 8 -19.90 -35.18 34.48
CA LEU A 8 -19.89 -34.94 35.93
C LEU A 8 -21.00 -35.69 36.70
N ASP A 9 -22.04 -36.17 36.03
CA ASP A 9 -23.20 -36.84 36.66
C ASP A 9 -23.22 -38.37 36.47
N ILE A 10 -22.20 -38.95 35.82
CA ILE A 10 -22.12 -40.40 35.59
C ILE A 10 -21.24 -41.03 36.67
N ASP A 11 -21.88 -41.54 37.74
CA ASP A 11 -21.30 -42.49 38.71
C ASP A 11 -20.56 -43.63 37.95
N PRO A 12 -19.55 -44.31 38.52
CA PRO A 12 -18.81 -45.38 37.85
C PRO A 12 -19.66 -46.65 37.74
N ASP A 13 -20.72 -46.59 36.94
CA ASP A 13 -21.48 -47.74 36.46
C ASP A 13 -20.80 -48.28 35.19
N PRO A 14 -20.27 -49.51 35.22
CA PRO A 14 -19.64 -50.16 34.06
C PRO A 14 -20.56 -50.30 32.84
N ARG A 15 -21.88 -50.22 33.03
CA ARG A 15 -22.86 -50.24 31.92
C ARG A 15 -22.81 -48.99 31.05
N LEU A 16 -22.18 -47.92 31.53
CA LEU A 16 -22.04 -46.64 30.84
C LEU A 16 -20.68 -46.48 30.17
N ASP A 17 -19.78 -47.47 30.29
CA ASP A 17 -18.46 -47.46 29.65
C ASP A 17 -18.52 -47.32 28.12
N PRO A 18 -19.45 -47.96 27.38
CA PRO A 18 -19.59 -47.72 25.93
C PRO A 18 -19.98 -46.27 25.59
N ILE A 19 -20.72 -45.60 26.47
CA ILE A 19 -21.11 -44.19 26.30
C ILE A 19 -19.92 -43.28 26.61
N ARG A 20 -19.10 -43.62 27.61
CA ARG A 20 -17.85 -42.91 27.92
C ARG A 20 -16.85 -43.03 26.78
N GLU A 21 -16.64 -44.22 26.25
CA GLU A 21 -15.80 -44.45 25.06
C GLU A 21 -16.29 -43.64 23.85
N LEU A 22 -17.60 -43.59 23.62
CA LEU A 22 -18.17 -42.78 22.54
C LEU A 22 -17.94 -41.28 22.75
N ILE A 23 -18.08 -40.78 23.98
CA ILE A 23 -17.79 -39.37 24.32
C ILE A 23 -16.32 -39.06 24.06
N GLU A 24 -15.40 -39.94 24.44
CA GLU A 24 -13.96 -39.76 24.20
C GLU A 24 -13.62 -39.74 22.71
N HIS A 25 -14.23 -40.61 21.90
CA HIS A 25 -14.07 -40.58 20.44
C HIS A 25 -14.62 -39.27 19.84
N VAL A 26 -15.80 -38.81 20.27
CA VAL A 26 -16.39 -37.55 19.80
C VAL A 26 -15.54 -36.33 20.23
N GLU A 27 -14.97 -36.34 21.43
CA GLU A 27 -14.05 -35.30 21.90
C GLU A 27 -12.75 -35.29 21.06
N ALA A 28 -12.20 -36.46 20.75
CA ALA A 28 -11.02 -36.61 19.89
C ALA A 28 -11.30 -36.13 18.44
N ASP A 29 -12.43 -36.51 17.86
CA ASP A 29 -12.86 -36.08 16.53
C ASP A 29 -13.10 -34.56 16.49
N LEU A 30 -13.76 -34.01 17.52
CA LEU A 30 -13.98 -32.56 17.62
C LEU A 30 -12.66 -31.81 17.74
N ALA A 31 -11.70 -32.31 18.52
CA ALA A 31 -10.36 -31.73 18.62
C ALA A 31 -9.63 -31.79 17.28
N ALA A 32 -9.69 -32.92 16.57
CA ALA A 32 -9.07 -33.09 15.25
C ALA A 32 -9.67 -32.12 14.22
N VAL A 33 -11.00 -32.02 14.15
CA VAL A 33 -11.71 -31.09 13.26
C VAL A 33 -11.37 -29.63 13.59
N THR A 34 -11.30 -29.28 14.88
CA THR A 34 -10.97 -27.92 15.31
C THR A 34 -9.52 -27.56 14.94
N THR A 35 -8.57 -28.46 15.17
CA THR A 35 -7.17 -28.28 14.77
C THR A 35 -7.03 -28.15 13.25
N ALA A 36 -7.68 -29.01 12.48
CA ALA A 36 -7.64 -28.95 11.01
C ALA A 36 -8.26 -27.65 10.49
N ARG A 37 -9.38 -27.20 11.08
CA ARG A 37 -10.00 -25.93 10.74
C ARG A 37 -9.08 -24.75 11.04
N GLN A 38 -8.42 -24.75 12.20
CA GLN A 38 -7.51 -23.69 12.58
C GLN A 38 -6.29 -23.64 11.64
N ALA A 39 -5.71 -24.79 11.30
CA ALA A 39 -4.62 -24.89 10.34
C ALA A 39 -5.01 -24.32 8.97
N LYS A 40 -6.22 -24.63 8.49
CA LYS A 40 -6.74 -24.07 7.23
C LYS A 40 -6.90 -22.56 7.30
N ILE A 41 -7.49 -22.03 8.38
CA ILE A 41 -7.64 -20.57 8.58
C ILE A 41 -6.27 -19.89 8.53
N THR A 42 -5.28 -20.44 9.23
CA THR A 42 -3.92 -19.90 9.23
C THR A 42 -3.29 -19.97 7.83
N ALA A 43 -3.44 -21.08 7.11
CA ALA A 43 -2.93 -21.20 5.74
C ALA A 43 -3.58 -20.20 4.77
N ASP A 44 -4.90 -20.01 4.85
CA ASP A 44 -5.64 -19.03 4.05
C ASP A 44 -5.18 -17.61 4.38
N GLN A 45 -5.01 -17.27 5.65
CA GLN A 45 -4.47 -15.98 6.09
C GLN A 45 -3.04 -15.75 5.56
N THR A 46 -2.17 -16.76 5.61
CA THR A 46 -0.80 -16.64 5.08
C THR A 46 -0.80 -16.44 3.56
N ASN A 47 -1.68 -17.12 2.83
CA ASN A 47 -1.80 -16.96 1.38
C ASN A 47 -2.31 -15.57 1.01
N ASP A 48 -3.32 -15.07 1.72
CA ASP A 48 -3.85 -13.73 1.52
C ASP A 48 -2.80 -12.65 1.80
N HIS A 49 -2.02 -12.80 2.88
CA HIS A 49 -0.90 -11.90 3.17
C HIS A 49 0.09 -11.85 2.00
N LYS A 50 0.51 -13.01 1.50
CA LYS A 50 1.48 -13.09 0.39
C LYS A 50 0.93 -12.45 -0.89
N ALA A 51 -0.30 -12.82 -1.27
CA ALA A 51 -0.91 -12.35 -2.51
C ALA A 51 -1.19 -10.85 -2.45
N GLY A 52 -1.85 -10.39 -1.38
CA GLY A 52 -2.18 -8.98 -1.18
C GLY A 52 -0.93 -8.12 -1.17
N PHE A 53 0.09 -8.51 -0.40
CA PHE A 53 1.35 -7.77 -0.36
C PHE A 53 2.06 -7.71 -1.71
N ALA A 54 2.18 -8.83 -2.43
CA ALA A 54 2.84 -8.85 -3.74
C ALA A 54 2.15 -7.91 -4.74
N ALA A 55 0.81 -7.87 -4.74
CA ALA A 55 0.04 -6.95 -5.58
C ALA A 55 0.32 -5.48 -5.23
N ARG A 56 0.27 -5.13 -3.95
CA ARG A 56 0.59 -3.77 -3.46
C ARG A 56 2.00 -3.34 -3.85
N GLN A 57 2.97 -4.20 -3.61
CA GLN A 57 4.37 -3.93 -3.93
C GLN A 57 4.57 -3.73 -5.45
N ALA A 58 3.95 -4.58 -6.27
CA ALA A 58 4.02 -4.45 -7.73
C ALA A 58 3.39 -3.13 -8.21
N ALA A 59 2.19 -2.79 -7.72
CA ALA A 59 1.49 -1.56 -8.08
C ALA A 59 2.30 -0.30 -7.68
N PHE A 60 2.81 -0.23 -6.45
CA PHE A 60 3.59 0.93 -6.01
C PHE A 60 4.99 0.98 -6.63
N ARG A 61 5.61 -0.16 -6.93
CA ARG A 61 6.87 -0.19 -7.67
C ARG A 61 6.71 0.33 -9.09
N LEU A 62 5.58 0.02 -9.73
CA LEU A 62 5.22 0.56 -11.03
C LEU A 62 5.04 2.08 -10.94
N LEU A 63 4.20 2.55 -10.00
CA LEU A 63 3.92 3.98 -9.82
C LEU A 63 5.16 4.80 -9.45
N ARG A 64 6.15 4.23 -8.77
CA ARG A 64 7.43 4.91 -8.50
C ARG A 64 8.28 5.12 -9.75
N LYS A 65 8.04 4.39 -10.83
CA LYS A 65 8.82 4.45 -12.07
C LYS A 65 8.07 5.12 -13.22
N SER A 66 6.75 4.94 -13.26
CA SER A 66 5.89 5.38 -14.36
C SER A 66 4.50 5.70 -13.84
N TYR A 67 3.91 6.79 -14.32
CA TYR A 67 2.51 7.12 -14.07
C TYR A 67 1.62 6.22 -14.92
N ASP A 68 1.28 5.04 -14.39
CA ASP A 68 0.36 4.09 -15.02
C ASP A 68 -0.71 3.64 -14.01
N PRO A 69 -1.68 4.52 -13.69
CA PRO A 69 -2.71 4.22 -12.71
C PRO A 69 -3.60 3.06 -13.14
N ASP A 70 -3.85 2.87 -14.44
CA ASP A 70 -4.69 1.78 -14.94
C ASP A 70 -4.05 0.41 -14.73
N GLN A 71 -2.76 0.28 -15.04
CA GLN A 71 -2.04 -0.97 -14.76
C GLN A 71 -1.89 -1.19 -13.25
N ALA A 72 -1.67 -0.15 -12.45
CA ALA A 72 -1.62 -0.28 -10.99
C ALA A 72 -2.97 -0.75 -10.40
N LYS A 73 -4.09 -0.17 -10.83
CA LYS A 73 -5.44 -0.63 -10.46
C LYS A 73 -5.69 -2.07 -10.89
N ALA A 74 -5.26 -2.46 -12.09
CA ALA A 74 -5.40 -3.84 -12.57
C ALA A 74 -4.61 -4.85 -11.72
N LEU A 75 -3.38 -4.51 -11.30
CA LEU A 75 -2.58 -5.35 -10.40
C LEU A 75 -3.26 -5.56 -9.05
N LEU A 76 -3.85 -4.50 -8.49
CA LEU A 76 -4.56 -4.55 -7.20
C LEU A 76 -5.89 -5.32 -7.32
N ALA A 77 -6.70 -5.00 -8.34
CA ALA A 77 -7.99 -5.64 -8.58
C ALA A 77 -7.85 -7.13 -8.91
N GLY A 78 -6.78 -7.51 -9.61
CA GLY A 78 -6.51 -8.90 -9.99
C GLY A 78 -6.36 -9.84 -8.80
N VAL A 79 -5.84 -9.37 -7.67
CA VAL A 79 -5.71 -10.17 -6.44
C VAL A 79 -6.96 -10.10 -5.56
N SER A 80 -7.74 -9.02 -5.64
CA SER A 80 -8.91 -8.80 -4.76
C SER A 80 -9.93 -9.94 -4.80
N ALA A 81 -10.14 -10.54 -5.97
CA ALA A 81 -11.05 -11.68 -6.16
C ALA A 81 -10.58 -12.96 -5.45
N ASP A 82 -9.26 -13.15 -5.32
CA ASP A 82 -8.65 -14.36 -4.77
C ASP A 82 -8.44 -14.30 -3.25
N LEU A 83 -8.50 -13.10 -2.67
CA LEU A 83 -8.39 -12.91 -1.22
C LEU A 83 -9.59 -13.50 -0.50
N ARG A 84 -9.34 -14.20 0.62
CA ARG A 84 -10.38 -14.85 1.43
C ARG A 84 -10.76 -14.03 2.67
N THR A 85 -9.85 -13.21 3.17
CA THR A 85 -9.97 -12.41 4.39
C THR A 85 -10.40 -10.99 4.09
N GLU A 86 -11.29 -10.45 4.92
CA GLU A 86 -11.84 -9.10 4.73
C GLU A 86 -10.79 -8.00 4.95
N THR A 87 -9.82 -8.24 5.84
CA THR A 87 -8.74 -7.29 6.14
C THR A 87 -7.97 -6.91 4.87
N TRP A 88 -7.52 -7.90 4.09
CA TRP A 88 -6.76 -7.64 2.87
C TRP A 88 -7.62 -7.07 1.76
N LYS A 89 -8.89 -7.45 1.66
CA LYS A 89 -9.83 -6.84 0.70
C LYS A 89 -10.04 -5.36 0.95
N SER A 90 -10.30 -4.98 2.21
CA SER A 90 -10.42 -3.58 2.61
C SER A 90 -9.16 -2.82 2.25
N LEU A 91 -8.00 -3.39 2.55
CA LEU A 91 -6.72 -2.71 2.34
C LEU A 91 -6.40 -2.51 0.85
N ILE A 92 -6.66 -3.50 0.01
CA ILE A 92 -6.55 -3.39 -1.46
C ILE A 92 -7.55 -2.37 -2.01
N ALA A 93 -8.79 -2.34 -1.52
CA ALA A 93 -9.78 -1.35 -1.93
C ALA A 93 -9.32 0.08 -1.57
N GLU A 94 -8.73 0.25 -0.39
CA GLU A 94 -8.15 1.52 -0.01
C GLU A 94 -6.94 1.89 -0.88
N ASP A 95 -6.09 0.94 -1.31
CA ASP A 95 -5.01 1.22 -2.25
C ASP A 95 -5.51 1.64 -3.63
N ILE A 96 -6.59 1.01 -4.13
CA ILE A 96 -7.23 1.43 -5.38
C ILE A 96 -7.71 2.88 -5.26
N ALA A 97 -8.34 3.25 -4.15
CA ALA A 97 -8.76 4.62 -3.89
C ALA A 97 -7.57 5.62 -3.85
N LEU A 98 -6.39 5.18 -3.40
CA LEU A 98 -5.15 5.98 -3.48
C LEU A 98 -4.70 6.16 -4.94
N VAL A 99 -4.78 5.11 -5.76
CA VAL A 99 -4.43 5.23 -7.19
C VAL A 99 -5.42 6.12 -7.93
N GLU A 100 -6.71 6.06 -7.59
CA GLU A 100 -7.73 6.96 -8.14
C GLU A 100 -7.50 8.43 -7.75
N ALA A 101 -6.84 8.70 -6.62
CA ALA A 101 -6.39 10.06 -6.28
C ALA A 101 -5.45 10.64 -7.34
N LEU A 102 -4.56 9.81 -7.89
CA LEU A 102 -3.66 10.23 -8.96
C LEU A 102 -4.42 10.61 -10.24
N ASP A 103 -5.48 9.87 -10.56
CA ASP A 103 -6.37 10.19 -11.69
C ASP A 103 -7.09 11.52 -11.45
N ARG A 104 -7.61 11.76 -10.24
CA ARG A 104 -8.27 13.03 -9.89
C ARG A 104 -7.35 14.24 -10.06
N LEU A 105 -6.06 14.12 -9.70
CA LEU A 105 -5.10 15.20 -9.91
C LEU A 105 -4.87 15.50 -11.40
N ARG A 106 -4.74 14.45 -12.22
CA ARG A 106 -4.60 14.58 -13.68
C ARG A 106 -5.86 15.21 -14.27
N ASP A 107 -7.03 14.71 -13.91
CA ASP A 107 -8.30 15.13 -14.49
C ASP A 107 -8.64 16.56 -14.10
N GLY A 108 -8.33 16.97 -12.86
CA GLY A 108 -8.43 18.37 -12.43
C GLY A 108 -7.52 19.31 -13.23
N PHE A 109 -6.30 18.87 -13.55
CA PHE A 109 -5.40 19.62 -14.43
C PHE A 109 -5.96 19.72 -15.87
N ILE A 110 -6.42 18.61 -16.45
CA ILE A 110 -7.02 18.58 -17.80
C ILE A 110 -8.25 19.50 -17.85
N ALA A 111 -9.12 19.44 -16.84
CA ALA A 111 -10.31 20.27 -16.76
C ALA A 111 -9.95 21.77 -16.72
N ARG A 112 -8.92 22.16 -15.98
CA ARG A 112 -8.44 23.54 -15.96
C ARG A 112 -7.92 23.99 -17.33
N ILE A 113 -7.14 23.14 -18.00
CA ILE A 113 -6.65 23.43 -19.35
C ILE A 113 -7.82 23.61 -20.35
N ALA A 114 -8.90 22.84 -20.20
CA ALA A 114 -10.09 22.98 -21.03
C ALA A 114 -10.86 24.28 -20.75
N ALA A 115 -10.91 24.73 -19.48
CA ALA A 115 -11.59 25.95 -19.07
C ALA A 115 -10.79 27.24 -19.40
N GLU A 116 -9.47 27.18 -19.27
CA GLU A 116 -8.55 28.30 -19.50
C GLU A 116 -7.46 27.88 -20.51
N PRO A 117 -7.62 28.22 -21.81
CA PRO A 117 -6.70 27.74 -22.84
C PRO A 117 -5.26 28.20 -22.60
N ILE A 118 -4.34 27.28 -22.93
CA ILE A 118 -2.92 27.16 -22.50
C ILE A 118 -1.99 28.27 -23.03
N ASN A 119 -2.50 29.43 -23.44
CA ASN A 119 -1.72 30.35 -24.28
C ASN A 119 -0.45 30.93 -23.64
N LYS A 120 -0.16 30.65 -22.36
CA LYS A 120 1.05 31.12 -21.66
C LYS A 120 1.69 30.16 -20.65
N ASP A 121 1.17 28.94 -20.44
CA ASP A 121 1.73 28.09 -19.39
C ASP A 121 3.10 27.55 -19.77
N ARG A 122 4.09 27.85 -18.92
CA ARG A 122 5.44 27.33 -19.04
C ARG A 122 5.62 26.17 -18.07
N ILE A 123 5.84 24.98 -18.60
CA ILE A 123 6.19 23.79 -17.84
C ILE A 123 7.69 23.54 -17.91
N GLN A 124 8.25 22.94 -16.86
CA GLN A 124 9.67 22.60 -16.79
C GLN A 124 9.87 21.13 -17.15
N LEU A 125 10.43 20.86 -18.33
CA LEU A 125 10.74 19.50 -18.79
C LEU A 125 12.24 19.35 -19.00
N LEU A 126 12.73 18.12 -18.82
CA LEU A 126 14.12 17.80 -19.09
C LEU A 126 14.48 18.13 -20.55
N SER A 127 15.69 18.65 -20.73
CA SER A 127 16.29 18.85 -22.05
C SER A 127 16.38 17.53 -22.81
N SER A 128 16.56 17.60 -24.14
CA SER A 128 16.84 16.42 -24.97
C SER A 128 18.08 15.65 -24.51
N THR A 129 19.00 16.31 -23.81
CA THR A 129 20.21 15.72 -23.20
C THR A 129 19.99 15.19 -21.79
N GLY A 130 18.82 15.42 -21.17
CA GLY A 130 18.45 14.92 -19.84
C GLY A 130 19.15 15.61 -18.66
N THR A 131 19.92 16.67 -18.89
CA THR A 131 20.83 17.25 -17.89
C THR A 131 20.26 18.43 -17.11
N ARG A 132 19.24 19.12 -17.65
CA ARG A 132 18.62 20.27 -17.00
C ARG A 132 17.16 20.43 -17.40
N ASP A 133 16.39 21.03 -16.52
CA ASP A 133 15.04 21.48 -16.84
C ASP A 133 15.09 22.75 -17.71
N ILE A 134 14.26 22.78 -18.75
CA ILE A 134 14.11 23.90 -19.69
C ILE A 134 12.63 24.26 -19.73
N PRO A 135 12.27 25.54 -19.88
CA PRO A 135 10.88 25.94 -20.07
C PRO A 135 10.35 25.49 -21.43
N TRP A 136 9.23 24.76 -21.42
CA TRP A 136 8.42 24.42 -22.59
C TRP A 136 7.07 25.11 -22.49
N THR A 137 6.50 25.50 -23.64
CA THR A 137 5.13 25.98 -23.71
C THR A 137 4.20 24.78 -23.91
N LEU A 138 3.27 24.57 -22.98
CA LEU A 138 2.28 23.52 -23.13
C LEU A 138 1.29 23.90 -24.25
N VAL A 139 0.95 22.93 -25.12
CA VAL A 139 0.15 23.17 -26.34
C VAL A 139 -1.17 22.41 -26.30
N LYS A 140 -1.13 21.17 -25.85
CA LYS A 140 -2.30 20.29 -25.79
C LYS A 140 -2.12 19.28 -24.67
N VAL A 141 -3.21 18.86 -24.05
CA VAL A 141 -3.24 17.78 -23.09
C VAL A 141 -4.40 16.85 -23.43
N ASP A 142 -4.19 15.54 -23.30
CA ASP A 142 -5.22 14.52 -23.33
C ASP A 142 -5.12 13.63 -22.07
N ALA A 143 -5.95 12.59 -21.99
CA ALA A 143 -6.00 11.70 -20.82
C ALA A 143 -4.70 10.90 -20.59
N THR A 144 -3.83 10.77 -21.60
CA THR A 144 -2.67 9.86 -21.58
C THR A 144 -1.34 10.56 -21.84
N SER A 145 -1.38 11.78 -22.37
CA SER A 145 -0.22 12.47 -22.92
C SER A 145 -0.47 13.98 -23.05
N PHE A 146 0.61 14.70 -23.32
CA PHE A 146 0.58 16.12 -23.57
C PHE A 146 1.61 16.53 -24.62
N ASP A 147 1.29 17.58 -25.37
CA ASP A 147 2.17 18.17 -26.36
C ASP A 147 2.76 19.45 -25.80
N ALA A 148 4.08 19.60 -25.90
CA ALA A 148 4.80 20.80 -25.48
C ALA A 148 5.73 21.31 -26.58
N LYS A 149 5.93 22.63 -26.62
CA LYS A 149 6.71 23.33 -27.64
C LYS A 149 7.94 23.99 -27.05
N LEU A 150 9.08 23.81 -27.71
CA LEU A 150 10.34 24.50 -27.46
C LEU A 150 10.80 25.18 -28.75
N GLY A 151 10.66 26.50 -28.83
CA GLY A 151 10.95 27.26 -30.05
C GLY A 151 9.99 26.88 -31.18
N ARG A 152 10.49 26.28 -32.26
CA ARG A 152 9.66 25.77 -33.38
C ARG A 152 9.28 24.30 -33.24
N ASN A 153 9.87 23.58 -32.29
CA ASN A 153 9.73 22.14 -32.17
C ASN A 153 8.60 21.80 -31.19
N THR A 154 7.62 21.03 -31.65
CA THR A 154 6.58 20.43 -30.80
C THR A 154 6.92 18.96 -30.56
N ARG A 155 6.82 18.52 -29.31
CA ARG A 155 7.03 17.12 -28.92
C ARG A 155 5.86 16.63 -28.08
N LYS A 156 5.46 15.39 -28.37
CA LYS A 156 4.48 14.64 -27.57
C LYS A 156 5.19 13.90 -26.43
N PHE A 157 4.60 13.94 -25.25
CA PHE A 157 5.08 13.31 -24.03
C PHE A 157 3.97 12.46 -23.43
N GLU A 158 4.24 11.18 -23.18
CA GLU A 158 3.29 10.29 -22.51
C GLU A 158 3.42 10.43 -21.00
N PHE A 159 2.31 10.45 -20.26
CA PHE A 159 2.36 10.52 -18.79
C PHE A 159 3.12 9.34 -18.20
N LYS A 160 2.98 8.14 -18.79
CA LYS A 160 3.70 6.91 -18.38
C LYS A 160 5.22 7.05 -18.40
N SER A 161 5.77 8.01 -19.17
CA SER A 161 7.21 8.29 -19.21
C SER A 161 7.74 9.07 -17.99
N PHE A 162 6.85 9.46 -17.07
CA PHE A 162 7.18 10.25 -15.89
C PHE A 162 6.76 9.53 -14.62
N THR A 163 7.41 9.85 -13.51
CA THR A 163 6.88 9.49 -12.20
C THR A 163 5.70 10.41 -11.83
N PRO A 164 4.75 9.97 -10.99
CA PRO A 164 3.70 10.84 -10.46
C PRO A 164 4.25 12.11 -9.80
N GLY A 165 5.40 12.00 -9.12
CA GLY A 165 6.09 13.13 -8.49
C GLY A 165 6.58 14.16 -9.49
N ASP A 166 7.17 13.69 -10.60
CA ASP A 166 7.57 14.56 -11.71
C ASP A 166 6.37 15.27 -12.32
N LEU A 167 5.29 14.54 -12.62
CA LEU A 167 4.08 15.13 -13.19
C LEU A 167 3.46 16.15 -12.23
N ASN A 168 3.40 15.86 -10.94
CA ASN A 168 2.85 16.81 -9.97
C ASN A 168 3.69 18.08 -9.90
N ARG A 169 5.01 17.95 -9.81
CA ARG A 169 5.93 19.09 -9.74
C ARG A 169 5.87 19.95 -11.01
N ARG A 170 5.86 19.30 -12.18
CA ARG A 170 6.09 19.94 -13.48
C ARG A 170 4.81 20.36 -14.22
N LEU A 171 3.69 19.67 -13.96
CA LEU A 171 2.43 19.84 -14.69
C LEU A 171 1.24 20.06 -13.76
N PHE A 172 0.94 19.10 -12.86
CA PHE A 172 -0.32 19.15 -12.10
C PHE A 172 -0.35 20.26 -11.04
N SER A 173 0.80 20.84 -10.68
CA SER A 173 0.90 22.06 -9.86
C SER A 173 0.26 23.29 -10.50
N LEU A 174 0.03 23.28 -11.83
CA LEU A 174 -0.62 24.37 -12.56
C LEU A 174 -2.15 24.37 -12.43
N ARG A 175 -2.74 23.42 -11.71
CA ARG A 175 -4.18 23.38 -11.45
C ARG A 175 -4.62 24.58 -10.58
N PRO A 176 -5.90 24.98 -10.61
CA PRO A 176 -6.40 26.04 -9.74
C PRO A 176 -6.22 25.65 -8.28
N ALA A 177 -6.18 26.66 -7.39
CA ALA A 177 -6.05 26.44 -5.95
C ALA A 177 -7.03 25.34 -5.50
N PRO A 178 -6.53 24.31 -4.81
CA PRO A 178 -7.30 23.11 -4.55
C PRO A 178 -8.56 23.41 -3.72
N ALA A 179 -9.71 22.92 -4.19
CA ALA A 179 -10.93 22.88 -3.39
C ALA A 179 -10.92 21.60 -2.54
N GLY A 180 -10.45 21.70 -1.29
CA GLY A 180 -10.56 20.72 -0.18
C GLY A 180 -9.91 19.34 -0.37
N THR A 181 -10.30 18.60 -1.41
CA THR A 181 -9.87 17.21 -1.67
C THR A 181 -8.50 17.12 -2.35
N ALA A 182 -8.05 18.20 -2.99
CA ALA A 182 -6.84 18.16 -3.81
C ALA A 182 -5.54 18.27 -2.99
N GLU A 183 -5.57 18.85 -1.78
CA GLU A 183 -4.45 18.74 -0.82
C GLU A 183 -4.26 17.32 -0.32
N LEU A 184 -5.35 16.58 -0.11
CA LEU A 184 -5.31 15.18 0.29
C LEU A 184 -4.74 14.31 -0.83
N ASP A 185 -5.19 14.52 -2.07
CA ASP A 185 -4.69 13.80 -3.23
C ASP A 185 -3.20 14.11 -3.50
N GLU A 186 -2.74 15.35 -3.24
CA GLU A 186 -1.32 15.70 -3.26
C GLU A 186 -0.52 15.00 -2.15
N ALA A 187 -1.08 14.90 -0.93
CA ALA A 187 -0.43 14.17 0.16
C ALA A 187 -0.24 12.68 -0.20
N ILE A 188 -1.27 12.08 -0.80
CA ILE A 188 -1.24 10.69 -1.27
C ILE A 188 -0.15 10.53 -2.33
N LEU A 189 -0.06 11.45 -3.29
CA LEU A 189 0.97 11.41 -4.32
C LEU A 189 2.38 11.48 -3.72
N LEU A 190 2.61 12.40 -2.78
CA LEU A 190 3.90 12.54 -2.09
C LEU A 190 4.26 11.24 -1.36
N LEU A 191 3.31 10.62 -0.66
CA LEU A 191 3.51 9.33 0.01
C LEU A 191 3.89 8.23 -0.99
N LEU A 192 3.17 8.10 -2.10
CA LEU A 192 3.44 7.08 -3.14
C LEU A 192 4.83 7.25 -3.76
N THR A 193 5.29 8.49 -3.89
CA THR A 193 6.64 8.81 -4.38
C THR A 193 7.74 8.71 -3.33
N GLY A 194 7.38 8.42 -2.07
CA GLY A 194 8.33 8.27 -0.97
C GLY A 194 8.70 9.56 -0.25
N ASP A 195 8.02 10.68 -0.52
CA ASP A 195 8.16 11.93 0.22
C ASP A 195 7.17 11.97 1.40
N ALA A 196 7.47 11.17 2.42
CA ALA A 196 6.64 11.07 3.63
C ALA A 196 6.50 12.42 4.35
N ILE A 197 7.58 13.22 4.42
CA ILE A 197 7.58 14.54 5.08
C ILE A 197 6.68 15.51 4.30
N GLY A 198 6.79 15.54 2.98
CA GLY A 198 5.91 16.32 2.12
C GLY A 198 4.44 15.92 2.28
N ALA A 199 4.16 14.61 2.31
CA ALA A 199 2.81 14.09 2.50
C ALA A 199 2.20 14.57 3.83
N LEU A 200 2.94 14.46 4.93
CA LEU A 200 2.50 14.91 6.26
C LEU A 200 2.23 16.41 6.32
N ARG A 201 3.12 17.22 5.73
CA ARG A 201 2.91 18.67 5.64
C ARG A 201 1.64 19.02 4.87
N ARG A 202 1.32 18.25 3.83
CA ARG A 202 0.16 18.53 2.99
C ARG A 202 -1.17 18.15 3.65
N ILE A 203 -1.19 17.07 4.43
CA ILE A 203 -2.34 16.70 5.27
C ILE A 203 -2.63 17.76 6.32
N ALA A 204 -1.58 18.29 6.97
CA ALA A 204 -1.76 19.35 7.97
C ALA A 204 -2.42 20.62 7.37
N ALA A 205 -2.30 20.82 6.06
CA ALA A 205 -2.92 21.91 5.32
C ALA A 205 -4.28 21.55 4.69
N ALA A 206 -4.67 20.28 4.68
CA ALA A 206 -5.87 19.80 3.97
C ALA A 206 -7.13 20.01 4.82
N THR A 207 -8.09 20.78 4.29
CA THR A 207 -9.41 20.98 4.92
C THR A 207 -10.37 19.87 4.50
N GLY A 208 -11.05 19.23 5.46
CA GLY A 208 -11.99 18.13 5.18
C GLY A 208 -11.37 16.72 5.10
N THR A 209 -10.10 16.55 5.49
CA THR A 209 -9.48 15.22 5.60
C THR A 209 -10.20 14.39 6.65
N THR A 210 -10.65 13.18 6.27
CA THR A 210 -11.19 12.25 7.27
C THR A 210 -10.07 11.77 8.20
N PRO A 211 -10.32 11.62 9.51
CA PRO A 211 -9.33 11.12 10.47
C PRO A 211 -8.69 9.79 10.04
N ALA A 212 -9.43 8.95 9.31
CA ALA A 212 -8.96 7.66 8.81
C ALA A 212 -7.82 7.80 7.78
N ILE A 213 -7.94 8.70 6.79
CA ILE A 213 -6.92 8.86 5.76
C ILE A 213 -5.68 9.55 6.33
N ALA A 214 -5.86 10.55 7.19
CA ALA A 214 -4.75 11.18 7.91
C ALA A 214 -3.99 10.14 8.76
N ALA A 215 -4.70 9.34 9.56
CA ALA A 215 -4.10 8.28 10.37
C ALA A 215 -3.37 7.22 9.53
N ARG A 216 -3.90 6.91 8.34
CA ARG A 216 -3.24 5.99 7.41
C ARG A 216 -1.93 6.58 6.87
N ILE A 217 -1.93 7.81 6.39
CA ILE A 217 -0.71 8.43 5.87
C ILE A 217 0.32 8.62 6.99
N HIS A 218 -0.10 8.95 8.21
CA HIS A 218 0.80 8.97 9.37
C HIS A 218 1.43 7.60 9.65
N ARG A 219 0.65 6.51 9.57
CA ARG A 219 1.18 5.14 9.73
C ARG A 219 2.16 4.76 8.62
N GLU A 220 1.80 5.01 7.36
CA GLU A 220 2.64 4.70 6.21
C GLU A 220 3.94 5.54 6.20
N ALA A 221 3.87 6.81 6.61
CA ALA A 221 5.05 7.67 6.79
C ALA A 221 5.99 7.12 7.88
N ALA A 222 5.44 6.75 9.05
CA ALA A 222 6.22 6.15 10.14
C ALA A 222 6.84 4.80 9.74
N ALA A 223 6.13 4.00 8.94
CA ALA A 223 6.63 2.76 8.38
C ALA A 223 7.83 3.02 7.43
N LEU A 224 7.73 4.00 6.54
CA LEU A 224 8.83 4.38 5.64
C LEU A 224 10.07 4.86 6.41
N ASP A 225 9.90 5.69 7.45
CA ASP A 225 11.00 6.16 8.29
C ASP A 225 11.67 5.00 9.05
N THR A 226 10.86 4.09 9.61
CA THR A 226 11.38 2.91 10.32
C THR A 226 12.10 1.96 9.37
N ALA A 227 11.58 1.73 8.16
CA ALA A 227 12.23 0.93 7.13
C ALA A 227 13.56 1.54 6.67
N ALA A 228 13.63 2.87 6.53
CA ALA A 228 14.87 3.57 6.22
C ALA A 228 15.91 3.42 7.35
N ALA A 229 15.48 3.53 8.61
CA ALA A 229 16.33 3.30 9.77
C ALA A 229 16.86 1.87 9.83
N ILE A 230 16.02 0.87 9.56
CA ILE A 230 16.41 -0.55 9.47
C ILE A 230 17.48 -0.75 8.39
N ARG A 231 17.26 -0.27 7.16
CA ARG A 231 18.24 -0.38 6.06
C ARG A 231 19.57 0.30 6.37
N GLN A 232 19.52 1.45 7.03
CA GLN A 232 20.72 2.16 7.46
C GLN A 232 21.50 1.34 8.50
N LEU A 233 20.79 0.75 9.45
CA LEU A 233 21.38 -0.11 10.48
C LEU A 233 21.95 -1.40 9.89
N GLU A 234 21.26 -2.05 8.95
CA GLU A 234 21.77 -3.22 8.21
C GLU A 234 23.11 -2.92 7.54
N LYS A 235 23.19 -1.78 6.82
CA LYS A 235 24.41 -1.33 6.15
C LYS A 235 25.57 -1.07 7.12
N THR A 236 25.28 -0.59 8.33
CA THR A 236 26.31 -0.38 9.37
C THR A 236 26.67 -1.65 10.12
N ALA A 237 25.72 -2.59 10.26
CA ALA A 237 25.90 -3.84 11.00
C ALA A 237 26.78 -4.85 10.26
N GLU A 238 26.97 -4.70 8.94
CA GLU A 238 28.03 -5.41 8.18
C GLU A 238 29.43 -5.21 8.77
N GLY A 239 29.66 -4.10 9.51
CA GLY A 239 30.94 -3.80 10.17
C GLY A 239 30.98 -4.05 11.68
N ASN A 240 29.84 -4.30 12.34
CA ASN A 240 29.77 -4.46 13.80
C ASN A 240 28.53 -5.26 14.25
N ALA A 241 28.77 -6.48 14.75
CA ALA A 241 27.71 -7.39 15.22
C ALA A 241 26.86 -6.82 16.37
N MET A 242 27.39 -5.89 17.18
CA MET A 242 26.64 -5.27 18.27
C MET A 242 25.51 -4.35 17.79
N ASP A 243 25.59 -3.86 16.55
CA ASP A 243 24.53 -3.02 15.98
C ASP A 243 23.27 -3.84 15.60
N TYR A 244 23.38 -5.17 15.45
CA TYR A 244 22.21 -6.06 15.32
C TYR A 244 21.35 -6.10 16.59
N LEU A 245 21.93 -5.90 17.78
CA LEU A 245 21.16 -5.83 19.03
C LEU A 245 20.30 -4.56 19.12
N ARG A 246 20.67 -3.50 18.38
CA ARG A 246 19.87 -2.27 18.24
C ARG A 246 18.77 -2.40 17.19
N LEU A 247 18.93 -3.32 16.25
CA LEU A 247 17.92 -3.68 15.23
C LEU A 247 16.72 -4.40 15.84
N LEU A 248 16.94 -5.30 16.81
CA LEU A 248 15.87 -6.16 17.36
C LEU A 248 14.66 -5.38 17.91
N PRO A 249 14.80 -4.33 18.77
CA PRO A 249 13.65 -3.57 19.25
C PRO A 249 12.96 -2.77 18.13
N LEU A 250 13.71 -2.29 17.14
CA LEU A 250 13.15 -1.56 16.00
C LEU A 250 12.38 -2.49 15.06
N LEU A 251 12.90 -3.69 14.81
CA LEU A 251 12.22 -4.74 14.07
C LEU A 251 10.95 -5.18 14.80
N ASP A 252 11.00 -5.42 16.11
CA ASP A 252 9.80 -5.80 16.89
C ASP A 252 8.73 -4.70 16.87
N ARG A 253 9.13 -3.43 17.02
CA ARG A 253 8.22 -2.28 16.88
C ARG A 253 7.64 -2.20 15.47
N PHE A 254 8.47 -2.32 14.45
CA PHE A 254 8.06 -2.29 13.05
C PHE A 254 7.07 -3.41 12.72
N ILE A 255 7.34 -4.64 13.18
CA ILE A 255 6.45 -5.80 13.04
C ILE A 255 5.09 -5.54 13.70
N LYS A 256 5.08 -4.96 14.92
CA LYS A 256 3.84 -4.68 15.66
C LYS A 256 3.02 -3.54 15.07
N GLU A 257 3.68 -2.45 14.69
CA GLU A 257 3.00 -1.23 14.22
C GLU A 257 2.62 -1.30 12.74
N CYS A 258 3.37 -2.06 11.93
CA CYS A 258 3.19 -2.15 10.49
C CYS A 258 2.68 -3.54 10.06
N ARG A 259 2.06 -4.30 10.98
CA ARG A 259 1.59 -5.67 10.72
C ARG A 259 0.66 -5.76 9.50
N ASP A 260 -0.14 -4.73 9.32
CA ASP A 260 -1.16 -4.64 8.27
C ASP A 260 -0.61 -4.03 6.96
N THR A 261 0.61 -3.49 6.99
CA THR A 261 1.28 -2.85 5.84
C THR A 261 2.44 -3.66 5.25
N ILE A 262 2.84 -4.74 5.91
CA ILE A 262 4.03 -5.55 5.64
C ILE A 262 3.65 -7.03 5.64
N ALA A 263 4.24 -7.82 4.73
CA ALA A 263 4.03 -9.27 4.78
C ALA A 263 5.07 -9.94 5.67
N PHE A 264 4.58 -10.78 6.59
CA PHE A 264 5.40 -11.73 7.33
C PHE A 264 5.20 -13.11 6.73
N VAL A 265 6.28 -13.70 6.24
CA VAL A 265 6.28 -15.12 5.90
C VAL A 265 7.06 -15.85 6.98
N LEU A 266 6.35 -16.65 7.78
CA LEU A 266 6.99 -17.66 8.60
C LEU A 266 7.42 -18.79 7.67
N ASN A 267 8.72 -19.01 7.57
CA ASN A 267 9.31 -20.09 6.80
C ASN A 267 9.32 -21.38 7.65
N SER A 268 9.37 -22.54 6.99
CA SER A 268 9.37 -23.85 7.64
C SER A 268 10.61 -24.13 8.50
N ASP A 269 11.64 -23.30 8.37
CA ASP A 269 12.86 -23.31 9.18
C ASP A 269 12.77 -22.42 10.45
N GLY A 270 11.61 -21.82 10.70
CA GLY A 270 11.37 -20.92 11.83
C GLY A 270 11.83 -19.48 11.60
N THR A 271 12.32 -19.13 10.41
CA THR A 271 12.67 -17.75 10.06
C THR A 271 11.45 -16.93 9.66
N THR A 272 11.43 -15.63 9.96
CA THR A 272 10.38 -14.71 9.51
C THR A 272 10.96 -13.74 8.49
N SER A 273 10.53 -13.86 7.23
CA SER A 273 10.87 -12.88 6.20
C SER A 273 9.89 -11.71 6.28
N ILE A 274 10.44 -10.50 6.39
CA ILE A 274 9.72 -9.23 6.45
C ILE A 274 9.82 -8.62 5.05
N PHE A 275 8.69 -8.41 4.38
CA PHE A 275 8.64 -7.85 3.02
C PHE A 275 7.97 -6.47 3.02
#